data_AF-A0A2M7QSZ2-F1
#
_entry.id   AF-A0A2M7QSZ2-F1
#
_cell.length_a   1.000
_cell.length_b   1.000
_cell.length_c   1.000
_cell.angle_alpha   90.00
_cell.angle_beta   90.00
_cell.angle_gamma   90.00
#
_symmetry.space_group_name_H-M   'P 1'
#
loop_
_entity.id
_entity.type
_entity.pdbx_description
1 polymer ?
#
loop_
_entity_poly.entity_id
_entity_poly.type
_entity_poly.pdbx_seq_one_letter_code
_entity_poly.pdbx_strand_id
1 'polypeptide(L)'
;MTLNHLPPEEQALAFALADLRALAEGDEGALQIAAERVFLSHALVARLDAATAEVLGLPPLVDLIFSTSLDGMLGAPTCRLRYAWLRDDRPVATTRVGAILQTDRGLRRLPSFILRAIEIADAFDGRAPFAEHWAALGRFRRALEPEAAEDARTRPDFAARMRMTEFLSSLKVKVADALSLSPFEAADGVDFDPVPFSRETLAKRGGADAEVRESEAEIGGEALEAFQRDFRRSGAKAAYRVGENAFLVIDAAASSALAVMARAQRAPAAERTAFALNPQPAIMAAERARLEAAGRFAGLSDAEVEATVEAAVEPVLVETAEFAERVIGVGRWRRPALPLAAVARTTWLPEDFDEETRARIEALDLSAAQALKAAVDAALETGPTDTPAPVTLPDGARVAPSAALSAALAARIERLEREPLASGEAGGSAAERGPTVLRTAENFFDVAWLPDRAPRKSARLPDPPARIVTPLMQHQKDSFDWMIAAWLAGLPGVLNADEQGLGKTLQTIAFLAWLQDHLSDGGAPDGPVLVVAPTSLLENWEAEVDRHLSGARLGSLVKLYGAALGARRRPGQRGVDIEDGGARLDF
;
A
#
# COMPACT_ATOMS: atom_id res chain seq x y z
N MET A 1 -8.45 -45.19 13.57
CA MET A 1 -9.16 -44.21 14.42
C MET A 1 -9.27 -42.97 13.57
N THR A 2 -10.47 -42.60 13.13
CA THR A 2 -10.71 -41.43 12.28
C THR A 2 -10.35 -40.16 13.06
N LEU A 3 -9.56 -39.26 12.46
CA LEU A 3 -9.08 -38.01 13.09
C LEU A 3 -10.24 -37.12 13.59
N ASN A 4 -11.44 -37.29 13.03
CA ASN A 4 -12.66 -36.50 13.24
C ASN A 4 -13.27 -36.63 14.65
N HIS A 5 -12.75 -37.52 15.49
CA HIS A 5 -13.19 -37.64 16.89
C HIS A 5 -12.28 -36.89 17.87
N LEU A 6 -11.16 -36.34 17.39
CA LEU A 6 -10.25 -35.58 18.22
C LEU A 6 -10.67 -34.10 18.27
N PRO A 7 -10.52 -33.43 19.43
CA PRO A 7 -10.61 -31.97 19.54
C PRO A 7 -9.70 -31.25 18.53
N PRO A 8 -10.02 -30.02 18.10
CA PRO A 8 -9.22 -29.26 17.12
C PRO A 8 -7.73 -29.14 17.48
N GLU A 9 -7.42 -28.93 18.76
CA GLU A 9 -6.04 -28.85 19.25
C GLU A 9 -5.28 -30.18 19.10
N GLU A 10 -5.96 -31.31 19.33
CA GLU A 10 -5.39 -32.65 19.17
C GLU A 10 -5.23 -33.00 17.67
N GLN A 11 -6.10 -32.50 16.80
CA GLN A 11 -5.96 -32.63 15.35
C GLN A 11 -4.74 -31.82 14.85
N ALA A 12 -4.60 -30.57 15.27
CA ALA A 12 -3.45 -29.72 14.93
C ALA A 12 -2.13 -30.38 15.37
N LEU A 13 -2.09 -30.93 16.58
CA LEU A 13 -0.93 -31.67 17.08
C LEU A 13 -0.65 -32.94 16.24
N ALA A 14 -1.69 -33.69 15.87
CA ALA A 14 -1.53 -34.88 15.02
C ALA A 14 -0.92 -34.53 13.66
N PHE A 15 -1.33 -33.42 13.06
CA PHE A 15 -0.75 -32.92 11.81
C PHE A 15 0.70 -32.46 11.98
N ALA A 16 1.00 -31.69 13.03
CA ALA A 16 2.36 -31.26 13.31
C ALA A 16 3.31 -32.45 13.53
N LEU A 17 2.84 -33.52 14.18
CA LEU A 17 3.60 -34.77 14.33
C LEU A 17 3.79 -35.51 13.00
N ALA A 18 2.82 -35.43 12.07
CA ALA A 18 2.94 -36.01 10.74
C ALA A 18 3.99 -35.28 9.90
N ASP A 19 3.99 -33.94 9.91
CA ASP A 19 5.02 -33.14 9.24
C ASP A 19 6.40 -33.44 9.77
N LEU A 20 6.48 -33.57 11.08
CA LEU A 20 7.73 -33.82 11.75
C LEU A 20 8.28 -35.21 11.40
N ARG A 21 7.41 -36.22 11.20
CA ARG A 21 7.79 -37.52 10.64
C ARG A 21 8.23 -37.43 9.18
N ALA A 22 7.51 -36.67 8.34
CA ALA A 22 7.87 -36.47 6.94
C ALA A 22 9.23 -35.75 6.79
N LEU A 23 9.50 -34.75 7.63
CA LEU A 23 10.78 -34.05 7.65
C LEU A 23 11.93 -34.91 8.17
N ALA A 24 11.65 -35.83 9.10
CA ALA A 24 12.61 -36.79 9.64
C ALA A 24 12.83 -38.00 8.72
N GLU A 25 12.08 -38.13 7.63
CA GLU A 25 12.22 -39.24 6.69
C GLU A 25 13.63 -39.26 6.10
N GLY A 26 14.34 -40.37 6.32
CA GLY A 26 15.74 -40.54 5.90
C GLY A 26 16.81 -40.09 6.90
N ASP A 27 16.45 -39.61 8.11
CA ASP A 27 17.38 -39.19 9.17
C ASP A 27 17.18 -40.03 10.45
N GLU A 28 17.84 -41.20 10.51
CA GLU A 28 17.74 -42.12 11.64
C GLU A 28 18.26 -41.49 12.95
N GLY A 29 17.37 -41.34 13.93
CA GLY A 29 17.70 -40.78 15.25
C GLY A 29 17.41 -39.28 15.39
N ALA A 30 16.98 -38.60 14.32
CA ALA A 30 16.58 -37.19 14.40
C ALA A 30 15.25 -36.97 15.12
N LEU A 31 14.43 -38.01 15.24
CA LEU A 31 13.10 -37.99 15.84
C LEU A 31 12.87 -39.23 16.70
N GLN A 32 12.47 -39.02 17.96
CA GLN A 32 11.88 -40.07 18.80
C GLN A 32 10.60 -39.56 19.45
N ILE A 33 9.48 -40.21 19.18
CA ILE A 33 8.18 -39.87 19.78
C ILE A 33 7.88 -40.91 20.87
N ALA A 34 7.87 -40.47 22.12
CA ALA A 34 7.43 -41.24 23.28
C ALA A 34 6.05 -40.76 23.75
N ALA A 35 5.44 -41.47 24.70
CA ALA A 35 4.09 -41.17 25.17
C ALA A 35 3.91 -39.75 25.74
N GLU A 36 4.94 -39.21 26.41
CA GLU A 36 4.88 -37.89 27.07
C GLU A 36 5.91 -36.89 26.54
N ARG A 37 6.77 -37.30 25.60
CA ARG A 37 7.92 -36.50 25.15
C ARG A 37 8.24 -36.76 23.70
N VAL A 38 8.59 -35.70 22.99
CA VAL A 38 9.16 -35.78 21.64
C VAL A 38 10.61 -35.30 21.70
N PHE A 39 11.53 -36.15 21.28
CA PHE A 39 12.93 -35.78 21.08
C PHE A 39 13.15 -35.40 19.62
N LEU A 40 13.74 -34.23 19.42
CA LEU A 40 14.03 -33.64 18.12
C LEU A 40 15.51 -33.29 18.04
N SER A 41 16.17 -33.64 16.94
CA SER A 41 17.50 -33.11 16.66
C SER A 41 17.42 -31.60 16.35
N HIS A 42 18.49 -30.87 16.62
CA HIS A 42 18.55 -29.45 16.27
C HIS A 42 18.41 -29.22 14.75
N ALA A 43 18.93 -30.13 13.92
CA ALA A 43 18.75 -30.06 12.47
C ALA A 43 17.27 -30.14 12.08
N LEU A 44 16.49 -31.01 12.74
CA LEU A 44 15.06 -31.14 12.50
C LEU A 44 14.30 -29.90 13.00
N VAL A 45 14.61 -29.41 14.21
CA VAL A 45 14.04 -28.17 14.75
C VAL A 45 14.23 -26.99 13.80
N ALA A 46 15.39 -26.88 13.16
CA ALA A 46 15.69 -25.78 12.25
C ALA A 46 14.97 -25.88 10.88
N ARG A 47 14.43 -27.05 10.53
CA ARG A 47 13.70 -27.30 9.27
C ARG A 47 12.20 -27.12 9.38
N LEU A 48 11.66 -27.06 10.59
CA LEU A 48 10.23 -26.84 10.81
C LEU A 48 9.82 -25.45 10.32
N ASP A 49 8.63 -25.34 9.73
CA ASP A 49 8.01 -24.05 9.48
C ASP A 49 7.50 -23.41 10.79
N ALA A 50 7.14 -22.12 10.73
CA ALA A 50 6.69 -21.38 11.91
C ALA A 50 5.40 -21.94 12.53
N ALA A 51 4.43 -22.37 11.70
CA ALA A 51 3.13 -22.86 12.17
C ALA A 51 3.25 -24.20 12.92
N THR A 52 3.98 -25.15 12.35
CA THR A 52 4.26 -26.46 12.96
C THR A 52 5.05 -26.29 14.25
N ALA A 53 6.02 -25.38 14.27
CA ALA A 53 6.80 -25.08 15.47
C ALA A 53 5.92 -24.53 16.59
N GLU A 54 4.99 -23.63 16.28
CA GLU A 54 4.05 -23.04 17.24
C GLU A 54 3.16 -24.12 17.89
N VAL A 55 2.57 -25.02 17.10
CA VAL A 55 1.77 -26.14 17.62
C VAL A 55 2.57 -27.08 18.52
N LEU A 56 3.85 -27.29 18.22
CA LEU A 56 4.75 -28.11 19.03
C LEU A 56 5.30 -27.39 20.27
N GLY A 57 4.89 -26.13 20.51
CA GLY A 57 5.38 -25.31 21.61
C GLY A 57 6.85 -24.90 21.49
N LEU A 58 7.38 -24.88 20.26
CA LEU A 58 8.75 -24.45 20.00
C LEU A 58 8.84 -22.91 19.92
N PRO A 59 10.03 -22.34 20.20
CA PRO A 59 10.21 -20.90 20.11
C PRO A 59 9.97 -20.34 18.69
N PRO A 60 9.54 -19.07 18.56
CA PRO A 60 9.36 -18.42 17.26
C PRO A 60 10.70 -18.25 16.53
N LEU A 61 10.62 -17.97 15.23
CA LEU A 61 11.80 -17.70 14.41
C LEU A 61 12.58 -16.48 14.90
N VAL A 62 13.89 -16.47 14.64
CA VAL A 62 14.76 -15.38 15.04
C VAL A 62 14.36 -14.04 14.41
N ASP A 63 14.15 -13.02 15.26
CA ASP A 63 13.79 -11.63 14.91
C ASP A 63 15.02 -10.69 14.82
N LEU A 64 16.22 -11.27 14.68
CA LEU A 64 17.50 -10.56 14.65
C LEU A 64 18.17 -10.67 13.29
N ILE A 65 18.91 -9.64 12.92
CA ILE A 65 19.74 -9.64 11.71
C ILE A 65 20.95 -10.54 11.98
N PHE A 66 21.07 -11.62 11.21
CA PHE A 66 22.27 -12.46 11.22
C PHE A 66 23.35 -11.75 10.40
N SER A 67 24.47 -11.39 11.05
CA SER A 67 25.57 -10.71 10.38
C SER A 67 26.86 -11.51 10.46
N THR A 68 27.65 -11.51 9.38
CA THR A 68 28.94 -12.21 9.35
C THR A 68 30.09 -11.30 8.95
N SER A 69 31.27 -11.63 9.47
CA SER A 69 32.54 -10.95 9.22
C SER A 69 33.65 -11.99 9.03
N LEU A 70 34.60 -11.72 8.14
CA LEU A 70 35.85 -12.48 8.06
C LEU A 70 36.98 -11.65 8.68
N ASP A 71 37.53 -12.13 9.78
CA ASP A 71 38.66 -11.50 10.45
C ASP A 71 39.96 -12.11 9.95
N GLY A 72 40.92 -11.26 9.57
CA GLY A 72 42.24 -11.68 9.12
C GLY A 72 42.31 -12.07 7.64
N MET A 73 43.52 -12.41 7.18
CA MET A 73 43.77 -12.73 5.77
C MET A 73 43.57 -14.21 5.50
N LEU A 74 42.94 -14.55 4.37
CA LEU A 74 42.79 -15.94 3.94
C LEU A 74 44.15 -16.64 3.82
N GLY A 75 44.25 -17.81 4.46
CA GLY A 75 45.49 -18.59 4.50
C GLY A 75 46.44 -18.19 5.63
N ALA A 76 46.15 -17.10 6.35
CA ALA A 76 46.82 -16.80 7.60
C ALA A 76 46.21 -17.62 8.75
N PRO A 77 47.02 -18.08 9.72
CA PRO A 77 46.56 -18.84 10.89
C PRO A 77 45.59 -18.05 11.80
N THR A 78 45.52 -16.73 11.61
CA THR A 78 44.65 -15.81 12.34
C THR A 78 43.28 -15.63 11.67
N CYS A 79 43.06 -16.23 10.50
CA CYS A 79 41.81 -16.13 9.76
C CYS A 79 40.67 -16.73 10.58
N ARG A 80 39.58 -15.99 10.78
CA ARG A 80 38.38 -16.48 11.50
C ARG A 80 37.12 -16.00 10.81
N LEU A 81 36.17 -16.91 10.66
CA LEU A 81 34.81 -16.56 10.27
C LEU A 81 34.01 -16.25 11.53
N ARG A 82 33.57 -14.99 11.67
CA ARG A 82 32.76 -14.52 12.80
C ARG A 82 31.34 -14.25 12.37
N TYR A 83 30.44 -14.34 13.34
CA TYR A 83 29.06 -13.91 13.21
C TYR A 83 28.63 -13.12 14.43
N ALA A 84 27.64 -12.26 14.22
CA ALA A 84 27.00 -11.42 15.22
C ALA A 84 25.49 -11.36 14.95
N TRP A 85 24.74 -11.05 15.99
CA TRP A 85 23.30 -10.83 15.92
C TRP A 85 23.02 -9.36 16.14
N LEU A 86 22.31 -8.72 15.23
CA LEU A 86 22.04 -7.29 15.31
C LEU A 86 20.53 -7.03 15.44
N ARG A 87 20.19 -5.99 16.20
CA ARG A 87 18.87 -5.34 16.19
C ARG A 87 19.08 -3.86 15.94
N ASP A 88 18.42 -3.29 14.94
CA ASP A 88 18.62 -1.89 14.54
C ASP A 88 20.11 -1.54 14.34
N ASP A 89 20.83 -2.46 13.67
CA ASP A 89 22.29 -2.40 13.44
C ASP A 89 23.17 -2.39 14.70
N ARG A 90 22.61 -2.70 15.88
CA ARG A 90 23.35 -2.82 17.14
C ARG A 90 23.52 -4.28 17.56
N PRO A 91 24.73 -4.69 17.99
CA PRO A 91 24.95 -6.05 18.48
C PRO A 91 24.08 -6.40 19.68
N VAL A 92 23.50 -7.59 19.66
CA VAL A 92 22.70 -8.18 20.73
C VAL A 92 23.48 -9.37 21.29
N ALA A 93 23.63 -9.42 22.62
CA ALA A 93 24.24 -10.56 23.28
C ALA A 93 23.30 -11.78 23.19
N THR A 94 23.80 -12.89 22.67
CA THR A 94 23.03 -14.12 22.51
C THR A 94 23.83 -15.33 22.95
N THR A 95 23.13 -16.39 23.36
CA THR A 95 23.73 -17.71 23.64
C THR A 95 23.00 -18.74 22.80
N ARG A 96 23.74 -19.62 22.12
CA ARG A 96 23.16 -20.63 21.21
C ARG A 96 23.37 -22.03 21.74
N VAL A 97 22.33 -22.86 21.67
CA VAL A 97 22.39 -24.31 21.80
C VAL A 97 21.74 -24.93 20.57
N GLY A 98 22.57 -25.40 19.63
CA GLY A 98 22.08 -25.96 18.37
C GLY A 98 21.23 -24.96 17.59
N ALA A 99 19.98 -25.33 17.29
CA ALA A 99 19.01 -24.49 16.59
C ALA A 99 18.32 -23.44 17.48
N ILE A 100 18.57 -23.44 18.78
CA ILE A 100 17.91 -22.54 19.73
C ILE A 100 18.88 -21.42 20.13
N LEU A 101 18.41 -20.18 19.97
CA LEU A 101 19.13 -18.97 20.29
C LEU A 101 18.42 -18.26 21.45
N GLN A 102 19.10 -18.13 22.59
CA GLN A 102 18.66 -17.28 23.69
C GLN A 102 19.00 -15.82 23.36
N THR A 103 17.98 -14.97 23.33
CA THR A 103 18.10 -13.51 23.17
C THR A 103 17.62 -12.79 24.43
N ASP A 104 17.73 -11.47 24.43
CA ASP A 104 17.16 -10.57 25.43
C ASP A 104 15.61 -10.63 25.47
N ARG A 105 14.97 -11.10 24.41
CA ARG A 105 13.52 -11.26 24.26
C ARG A 105 13.05 -12.73 24.37
N GLY A 106 13.88 -13.60 24.93
CA GLY A 106 13.58 -15.01 25.16
C GLY A 106 14.21 -15.95 24.13
N LEU A 107 13.69 -17.17 24.04
CA LEU A 107 14.20 -18.18 23.12
C LEU A 107 13.74 -17.88 21.68
N ARG A 108 14.62 -18.10 20.71
CA ARG A 108 14.36 -18.02 19.29
C ARG A 108 14.88 -19.27 18.59
N ARG A 109 14.25 -19.60 17.47
CA ARG A 109 14.61 -20.72 16.62
C ARG A 109 15.37 -20.22 15.39
N LEU A 110 16.46 -20.90 15.07
CA LEU A 110 17.26 -20.65 13.89
C LEU A 110 16.72 -21.45 12.71
N PRO A 111 16.52 -20.82 11.54
CA PRO A 111 16.32 -21.54 10.30
C PRO A 111 17.50 -22.46 9.96
N SER A 112 17.22 -23.56 9.27
CA SER A 112 18.21 -24.59 8.91
C SER A 112 19.43 -24.04 8.17
N PHE A 113 19.21 -23.06 7.30
CA PHE A 113 20.25 -22.44 6.49
C PHE A 113 21.21 -21.59 7.36
N ILE A 114 20.68 -20.85 8.36
CA ILE A 114 21.48 -20.10 9.33
C ILE A 114 22.22 -21.05 10.26
N LEU A 115 21.56 -22.11 10.74
CA LEU A 115 22.20 -23.12 11.58
C LEU A 115 23.41 -23.75 10.87
N ARG A 116 23.23 -24.18 9.61
CA ARG A 116 24.34 -24.73 8.80
C ARG A 116 25.45 -23.72 8.58
N ALA A 117 25.12 -22.45 8.36
CA ALA A 117 26.11 -21.39 8.22
C ALA A 117 26.93 -21.23 9.51
N ILE A 118 26.27 -21.17 10.67
CA ILE A 118 26.92 -21.08 11.98
C ILE A 118 27.78 -22.32 12.26
N GLU A 119 27.30 -23.53 11.97
CA GLU A 119 28.08 -24.75 12.14
C GLU A 119 29.36 -24.74 11.29
N ILE A 120 29.30 -24.20 10.07
CA ILE A 120 30.48 -24.01 9.20
C ILE A 120 31.43 -22.96 9.80
N ALA A 121 30.90 -21.89 10.39
CA ALA A 121 31.72 -20.87 11.04
C ALA A 121 32.37 -21.37 12.34
N ASP A 122 31.63 -22.11 13.16
CA ASP A 122 32.12 -22.73 14.39
C ASP A 122 33.19 -23.79 14.09
N ALA A 123 33.04 -24.52 12.98
CA ALA A 123 34.02 -25.51 12.51
C ALA A 123 35.17 -24.91 11.66
N PHE A 124 35.21 -23.59 11.48
CA PHE A 124 36.25 -22.94 10.67
C PHE A 124 37.61 -23.00 11.39
N ASP A 125 38.52 -23.84 10.90
CA ASP A 125 39.90 -23.88 11.39
C ASP A 125 40.78 -22.89 10.64
N GLY A 126 41.19 -21.82 11.32
CA GLY A 126 42.10 -20.80 10.75
C GLY A 126 43.50 -21.33 10.41
N ARG A 127 43.90 -22.49 10.94
CA ARG A 127 45.19 -23.13 10.65
C ARG A 127 45.15 -24.01 9.40
N ALA A 128 43.97 -24.22 8.83
CA ALA A 128 43.79 -25.04 7.65
C ALA A 128 44.49 -24.42 6.43
N PRO A 129 44.86 -25.23 5.42
CA PRO A 129 45.43 -24.72 4.18
C PRO A 129 44.48 -23.73 3.49
N PHE A 130 45.05 -22.79 2.72
CA PHE A 130 44.29 -21.80 1.96
C PHE A 130 43.13 -22.40 1.15
N ALA A 131 43.34 -23.54 0.51
CA ALA A 131 42.29 -24.23 -0.26
C ALA A 131 41.09 -24.66 0.61
N GLU A 132 41.33 -25.07 1.85
CA GLU A 132 40.27 -25.46 2.80
C GLU A 132 39.50 -24.25 3.31
N HIS A 133 40.16 -23.12 3.54
CA HIS A 133 39.48 -21.85 3.82
C HIS A 133 38.51 -21.50 2.68
N TRP A 134 38.93 -21.61 1.42
CA TRP A 134 38.04 -21.38 0.27
C TRP A 134 36.89 -22.37 0.19
N ALA A 135 37.14 -23.65 0.46
CA ALA A 135 36.10 -24.67 0.48
C ALA A 135 35.07 -24.40 1.58
N ALA A 136 35.51 -23.99 2.77
CA ALA A 136 34.65 -23.61 3.89
C ALA A 136 33.78 -22.40 3.54
N LEU A 137 34.36 -21.35 2.95
CA LEU A 137 33.62 -20.17 2.54
C LEU A 137 32.63 -20.44 1.39
N GLY A 138 32.99 -21.33 0.45
CA GLY A 138 32.07 -21.80 -0.58
C GLY A 138 30.92 -22.66 -0.04
N ARG A 139 31.16 -23.46 1.03
CA ARG A 139 30.07 -24.15 1.76
C ARG A 139 29.21 -23.16 2.54
N PHE A 140 29.83 -22.18 3.20
CA PHE A 140 29.14 -21.15 3.98
C PHE A 140 28.20 -20.33 3.09
N ARG A 141 28.68 -19.87 1.93
CA ARG A 141 27.84 -19.16 0.95
C ARG A 141 26.69 -20.03 0.44
N ARG A 142 26.95 -21.29 0.08
CA ARG A 142 25.88 -22.23 -0.34
C ARG A 142 24.86 -22.50 0.76
N ALA A 143 25.27 -22.48 2.03
CA ALA A 143 24.35 -22.60 3.14
C ALA A 143 23.42 -21.38 3.26
N LEU A 144 23.82 -20.21 2.76
CA LEU A 144 23.01 -18.97 2.80
C LEU A 144 22.23 -18.69 1.51
N GLU A 145 22.53 -19.39 0.41
CA GLU A 145 21.85 -19.31 -0.88
C GLU A 145 21.17 -20.67 -1.18
N PRO A 146 19.92 -20.92 -0.74
CA PRO A 146 19.32 -22.26 -0.82
C PRO A 146 19.11 -22.79 -2.25
N GLU A 147 18.92 -21.92 -3.26
CA GLU A 147 18.48 -22.34 -4.61
C GLU A 147 19.15 -21.61 -5.79
N ALA A 148 20.33 -21.00 -5.62
CA ALA A 148 21.08 -20.43 -6.75
C ALA A 148 21.89 -21.48 -7.55
N ALA A 149 21.50 -22.76 -7.50
CA ALA A 149 22.34 -23.89 -7.90
C ALA A 149 21.88 -24.67 -9.15
N GLU A 150 21.08 -24.08 -10.05
CA GLU A 150 20.81 -24.73 -11.36
C GLU A 150 21.57 -24.11 -12.55
N ASP A 151 22.14 -22.91 -12.44
CA ASP A 151 22.92 -22.33 -13.54
C ASP A 151 24.44 -22.50 -13.38
N ALA A 152 24.86 -23.77 -13.38
CA ALA A 152 26.27 -24.17 -13.29
C ALA A 152 27.10 -23.89 -14.57
N ARG A 153 26.62 -23.04 -15.50
CA ARG A 153 27.27 -22.81 -16.81
C ARG A 153 27.99 -21.47 -16.98
N THR A 154 28.04 -20.62 -15.97
CA THR A 154 28.87 -19.40 -16.00
C THR A 154 29.90 -19.41 -14.86
N ARG A 155 31.05 -20.07 -15.09
CA ARG A 155 32.28 -19.67 -14.40
C ARG A 155 32.71 -18.30 -14.94
N PRO A 156 33.19 -17.40 -14.08
CA PRO A 156 34.50 -16.84 -14.41
C PRO A 156 35.47 -16.70 -13.23
N ASP A 157 36.73 -16.97 -13.60
CA ASP A 157 38.01 -16.40 -13.18
C ASP A 157 38.06 -15.31 -12.11
N PHE A 158 39.10 -15.40 -11.28
CA PHE A 158 39.81 -14.42 -10.44
C PHE A 158 39.05 -13.19 -9.84
N ALA A 159 38.21 -12.47 -10.57
CA ALA A 159 37.33 -11.41 -10.09
C ALA A 159 36.24 -11.90 -9.11
N ALA A 160 35.79 -13.16 -9.22
CA ALA A 160 34.93 -13.79 -8.21
C ALA A 160 35.63 -13.98 -6.85
N ARG A 161 36.96 -13.97 -6.82
CA ARG A 161 37.75 -14.12 -5.58
C ARG A 161 37.82 -12.84 -4.75
N MET A 162 37.92 -11.67 -5.38
CA MET A 162 37.85 -10.38 -4.69
C MET A 162 36.47 -10.13 -4.05
N ARG A 163 35.41 -10.53 -4.76
CA ARG A 163 34.01 -10.42 -4.29
C ARG A 163 33.71 -11.26 -3.04
N MET A 164 34.49 -12.30 -2.72
CA MET A 164 34.17 -13.21 -1.62
C MET A 164 34.61 -12.66 -0.24
N THR A 165 35.74 -11.97 -0.17
CA THR A 165 36.18 -11.24 1.03
C THR A 165 35.27 -10.04 1.32
N GLU A 166 34.81 -9.36 0.26
CA GLU A 166 33.83 -8.28 0.34
C GLU A 166 32.46 -8.81 0.79
N PHE A 167 31.99 -9.93 0.23
CA PHE A 167 30.75 -10.64 0.61
C PHE A 167 30.69 -11.02 2.09
N LEU A 168 31.83 -11.42 2.67
CA LEU A 168 31.89 -11.85 4.06
C LEU A 168 32.15 -10.72 5.03
N SER A 169 32.54 -9.52 4.58
CA SER A 169 32.93 -8.41 5.48
C SER A 169 31.75 -7.68 6.11
N SER A 170 30.52 -7.91 5.62
CA SER A 170 29.32 -7.19 6.07
C SER A 170 28.02 -7.89 5.65
N LEU A 171 27.98 -9.23 5.65
CA LEU A 171 26.73 -9.92 5.32
C LEU A 171 25.66 -9.56 6.35
N LYS A 172 24.43 -9.25 5.92
CA LYS A 172 23.24 -9.07 6.74
C LYS A 172 22.11 -9.93 6.19
N VAL A 173 21.51 -10.79 7.01
CA VAL A 173 20.39 -11.63 6.60
C VAL A 173 19.17 -11.35 7.49
N LYS A 174 18.04 -11.07 6.84
CA LYS A 174 16.70 -10.93 7.45
C LYS A 174 15.81 -12.09 7.00
N VAL A 175 14.86 -12.47 7.84
CA VAL A 175 13.91 -13.56 7.56
C VAL A 175 12.50 -12.99 7.60
N ALA A 176 11.68 -13.33 6.60
CA ALA A 176 10.25 -13.01 6.57
C ALA A 176 9.43 -14.30 6.51
N ASP A 177 8.44 -14.41 7.40
CA ASP A 177 7.53 -15.55 7.51
C ASP A 177 6.07 -15.20 7.15
N ALA A 178 5.82 -13.95 6.77
CA ALA A 178 4.55 -13.47 6.26
C ALA A 178 4.73 -12.44 5.13
N LEU A 179 3.69 -12.22 4.34
CA LEU A 179 3.69 -11.38 3.15
C LEU A 179 2.40 -10.57 3.07
N SER A 180 2.50 -9.33 2.61
CA SER A 180 1.38 -8.52 2.14
C SER A 180 1.50 -8.24 0.64
N LEU A 181 0.45 -7.66 0.05
CA LEU A 181 0.43 -7.14 -1.31
C LEU A 181 0.41 -5.62 -1.31
N SER A 182 1.29 -5.00 -2.11
CA SER A 182 1.20 -3.59 -2.46
C SER A 182 0.73 -3.45 -3.92
N PRO A 183 -0.58 -3.27 -4.17
CA PRO A 183 -1.10 -3.04 -5.51
C PRO A 183 -0.81 -1.62 -6.00
N PHE A 184 -0.65 -1.47 -7.32
CA PHE A 184 -0.46 -0.20 -8.02
C PHE A 184 -0.97 -0.26 -9.47
N GLU A 185 -1.16 0.90 -10.10
CA GLU A 185 -1.67 0.99 -11.48
C GLU A 185 -0.57 0.70 -12.52
N ALA A 186 -0.86 -0.18 -13.47
CA ALA A 186 -0.02 -0.51 -14.62
C ALA A 186 -0.71 -0.13 -15.93
N ALA A 187 0.02 -0.13 -17.04
CA ALA A 187 -0.49 0.29 -18.35
C ALA A 187 -1.71 -0.54 -18.83
N ASP A 188 -1.81 -1.78 -18.37
CA ASP A 188 -2.84 -2.75 -18.76
C ASP A 188 -3.78 -3.16 -17.61
N GLY A 189 -3.74 -2.51 -16.45
CA GLY A 189 -4.63 -2.81 -15.32
C GLY A 189 -4.01 -2.53 -13.95
N VAL A 190 -4.25 -3.40 -12.99
CA VAL A 190 -3.58 -3.36 -11.68
C VAL A 190 -2.46 -4.40 -11.67
N ASP A 191 -1.29 -3.98 -11.21
CA ASP A 191 -0.17 -4.84 -10.87
C ASP A 191 0.09 -4.71 -9.36
N PHE A 192 0.99 -5.52 -8.82
CA PHE A 192 1.29 -5.53 -7.40
C PHE A 192 2.71 -6.02 -7.15
N ASP A 193 3.24 -5.66 -5.99
CA ASP A 193 4.48 -6.20 -5.46
C ASP A 193 4.30 -6.81 -4.06
N PRO A 194 5.02 -7.89 -3.73
CA PRO A 194 5.01 -8.44 -2.38
C PRO A 194 5.71 -7.50 -1.39
N VAL A 195 5.22 -7.48 -0.16
CA VAL A 195 5.81 -6.75 0.96
C VAL A 195 6.07 -7.75 2.11
N PRO A 196 7.32 -7.98 2.52
CA PRO A 196 7.66 -9.02 3.49
C PRO A 196 7.51 -8.54 4.94
N PHE A 197 6.98 -9.41 5.80
CA PHE A 197 6.75 -9.16 7.23
C PHE A 197 7.31 -10.29 8.10
N SER A 198 7.49 -9.96 9.39
CA SER A 198 7.77 -10.92 10.46
C SER A 198 6.60 -10.96 11.44
N ARG A 199 5.99 -12.13 11.64
CA ARG A 199 4.86 -12.34 12.58
C ARG A 199 5.20 -11.89 13.99
N GLU A 200 6.43 -12.10 14.43
CA GLU A 200 6.84 -11.71 15.77
C GLU A 200 6.92 -10.18 15.95
N THR A 201 7.27 -9.45 14.90
CA THR A 201 7.24 -7.99 14.91
C THR A 201 5.80 -7.47 14.97
N LEU A 202 4.87 -8.14 14.28
CA LEU A 202 3.44 -7.80 14.26
C LEU A 202 2.75 -8.11 15.60
N ALA A 203 2.98 -9.30 16.18
CA ALA A 203 2.34 -9.73 17.43
C ALA A 203 2.62 -8.81 18.63
N LYS A 204 3.72 -8.04 18.59
CA LYS A 204 4.13 -7.12 19.66
C LYS A 204 3.33 -5.80 19.69
N ARG A 205 2.45 -5.52 18.72
CA ARG A 205 1.72 -4.24 18.58
C ARG A 205 0.45 -4.09 19.40
N GLY A 206 -0.06 -5.16 20.03
CA GLY A 206 -1.17 -5.05 20.98
C GLY A 206 -2.47 -5.74 20.56
N GLY A 207 -2.38 -6.98 20.07
CA GLY A 207 -3.56 -7.81 19.77
C GLY A 207 -4.04 -7.70 18.32
N ALA A 208 -5.01 -8.54 17.98
CA ALA A 208 -5.49 -8.77 16.60
C ALA A 208 -6.11 -7.54 15.90
N ASP A 209 -6.43 -6.47 16.63
CA ASP A 209 -7.12 -5.28 16.11
C ASP A 209 -6.19 -4.10 15.73
N ALA A 210 -4.86 -4.26 15.84
CA ALA A 210 -3.92 -3.19 15.50
C ALA A 210 -3.68 -3.11 13.98
N GLU A 211 -3.99 -1.96 13.40
CA GLU A 211 -3.78 -1.68 11.97
C GLU A 211 -2.29 -1.78 11.59
N VAL A 212 -1.95 -2.67 10.65
CA VAL A 212 -0.57 -2.92 10.18
C VAL A 212 -0.28 -2.05 8.96
N ARG A 213 0.89 -1.41 8.86
CA ARG A 213 1.24 -0.58 7.69
C ARG A 213 2.38 -1.17 6.87
N GLU A 214 2.42 -0.87 5.58
CA GLU A 214 3.54 -1.23 4.69
C GLU A 214 4.90 -0.70 5.21
N SER A 215 4.89 0.45 5.90
CA SER A 215 6.11 1.03 6.51
C SER A 215 6.74 0.16 7.61
N GLU A 216 6.01 -0.85 8.09
CA GLU A 216 6.46 -1.79 9.14
C GLU A 216 6.96 -3.12 8.56
N ALA A 217 7.09 -3.19 7.25
CA ALA A 217 7.70 -4.33 6.57
C ALA A 217 9.10 -4.61 7.13
N GLU A 218 9.52 -5.88 7.03
CA GLU A 218 10.82 -6.35 7.50
C GLU A 218 11.98 -5.64 6.78
N ILE A 219 11.73 -5.17 5.56
CA ILE A 219 12.63 -4.30 4.79
C ILE A 219 11.85 -3.13 4.21
N GLY A 220 12.50 -1.96 4.13
CA GLY A 220 11.92 -0.73 3.58
C GLY A 220 12.91 0.01 2.67
N GLY A 221 12.44 1.07 2.00
CA GLY A 221 13.25 1.93 1.13
C GLY A 221 13.93 1.15 -0.01
N GLU A 222 15.20 1.45 -0.27
CA GLU A 222 15.97 0.83 -1.37
C GLU A 222 16.04 -0.70 -1.28
N ALA A 223 16.03 -1.26 -0.06
CA ALA A 223 16.07 -2.70 0.14
C ALA A 223 14.78 -3.39 -0.33
N LEU A 224 13.64 -2.76 -0.05
CA LEU A 224 12.33 -3.24 -0.52
C LEU A 224 12.24 -3.14 -2.05
N GLU A 225 12.67 -2.03 -2.64
CA GLU A 225 12.71 -1.87 -4.10
C GLU A 225 13.62 -2.91 -4.77
N ALA A 226 14.77 -3.23 -4.16
CA ALA A 226 15.69 -4.24 -4.67
C ALA A 226 15.06 -5.65 -4.66
N PHE A 227 14.37 -6.00 -3.56
CA PHE A 227 13.58 -7.24 -3.46
C PHE A 227 12.52 -7.32 -4.55
N GLN A 228 11.66 -6.30 -4.65
CA GLN A 228 10.55 -6.27 -5.60
C GLN A 228 11.02 -6.34 -7.06
N ARG A 229 12.14 -5.68 -7.38
CA ARG A 229 12.76 -5.74 -8.72
C ARG A 229 13.29 -7.13 -9.07
N ASP A 230 13.95 -7.82 -8.12
CA ASP A 230 14.42 -9.20 -8.34
C ASP A 230 13.24 -10.19 -8.38
N PHE A 231 12.22 -10.00 -7.54
CA PHE A 231 10.97 -10.76 -7.58
C PHE A 231 10.30 -10.66 -8.96
N ARG A 232 10.14 -9.46 -9.53
CA ARG A 232 9.59 -9.27 -10.87
C ARG A 232 10.37 -10.00 -11.94
N ARG A 233 11.70 -9.91 -11.89
CA ARG A 233 12.58 -10.51 -12.89
C ARG A 233 12.60 -12.04 -12.80
N SER A 234 12.69 -12.57 -11.59
CA SER A 234 13.03 -13.98 -11.39
C SER A 234 11.91 -14.82 -10.77
N GLY A 235 10.86 -14.20 -10.24
CA GLY A 235 9.75 -14.87 -9.56
C GLY A 235 10.07 -15.19 -8.09
N ALA A 236 9.32 -16.14 -7.53
CA ALA A 236 9.49 -16.63 -6.17
C ALA A 236 10.83 -17.37 -6.00
N LYS A 237 11.57 -17.04 -4.95
CA LYS A 237 12.83 -17.66 -4.52
C LYS A 237 12.80 -17.80 -3.00
N ALA A 238 13.57 -18.75 -2.50
CA ALA A 238 13.84 -18.83 -1.06
C ALA A 238 14.61 -17.61 -0.52
N ALA A 239 15.43 -16.95 -1.35
CA ALA A 239 16.26 -15.82 -0.91
C ALA A 239 16.45 -14.75 -2.00
N TYR A 240 16.53 -13.50 -1.57
CA TYR A 240 16.69 -12.31 -2.40
C TYR A 240 17.84 -11.45 -1.89
N ARG A 241 18.63 -10.91 -2.82
CA ARG A 241 19.65 -9.92 -2.48
C ARG A 241 19.01 -8.54 -2.47
N VAL A 242 19.02 -7.89 -1.31
CA VAL A 242 18.34 -6.59 -1.08
C VAL A 242 19.31 -5.43 -0.91
N GLY A 243 20.62 -5.67 -0.96
CA GLY A 243 21.63 -4.62 -0.93
C GLY A 243 23.05 -5.14 -1.15
N GLU A 244 24.04 -4.31 -0.86
CA GLU A 244 25.43 -4.74 -0.75
C GLU A 244 25.56 -5.65 0.47
N ASN A 245 25.81 -6.93 0.22
CA ASN A 245 25.91 -7.97 1.25
C ASN A 245 24.65 -8.12 2.13
N ALA A 246 23.47 -7.67 1.69
CA ALA A 246 22.21 -7.84 2.43
C ALA A 246 21.26 -8.80 1.71
N PHE A 247 20.65 -9.72 2.46
CA PHE A 247 19.73 -10.73 1.96
C PHE A 247 18.43 -10.78 2.77
N LEU A 248 17.32 -10.95 2.07
CA LEU A 248 16.02 -11.33 2.63
C LEU A 248 15.77 -12.81 2.30
N VAL A 249 15.47 -13.60 3.32
CA VAL A 249 15.11 -15.01 3.18
C VAL A 249 13.64 -15.19 3.52
N ILE A 250 12.94 -15.94 2.70
CA ILE A 250 11.51 -16.23 2.86
C ILE A 250 11.38 -17.58 3.53
N ASP A 251 10.65 -17.64 4.64
CA ASP A 251 10.38 -18.89 5.35
C ASP A 251 9.56 -19.85 4.48
N ALA A 252 9.64 -21.14 4.78
CA ALA A 252 8.86 -22.16 4.09
C ALA A 252 7.35 -21.90 4.17
N ALA A 253 6.87 -21.35 5.30
CA ALA A 253 5.46 -20.99 5.46
C ALA A 253 4.99 -19.96 4.41
N ALA A 254 5.80 -18.93 4.13
CA ALA A 254 5.46 -17.87 3.18
C ALA A 254 5.81 -18.19 1.71
N SER A 255 6.62 -19.24 1.48
CA SER A 255 7.10 -19.60 0.14
C SER A 255 5.96 -19.99 -0.81
N SER A 256 4.92 -20.68 -0.31
CA SER A 256 3.73 -21.06 -1.08
C SER A 256 2.99 -19.83 -1.60
N ALA A 257 2.67 -18.89 -0.71
CA ALA A 257 2.02 -17.63 -1.05
C ALA A 257 2.84 -16.80 -2.03
N LEU A 258 4.16 -16.70 -1.83
CA LEU A 258 5.06 -15.99 -2.75
C LEU A 258 5.07 -16.59 -4.16
N ALA A 259 5.02 -17.92 -4.27
CA ALA A 259 4.95 -18.62 -5.55
C ALA A 259 3.64 -18.32 -6.30
N VAL A 260 2.51 -18.26 -5.58
CA VAL A 260 1.22 -17.84 -6.16
C VAL A 260 1.29 -16.40 -6.65
N MET A 261 1.83 -15.48 -5.84
CA MET A 261 2.06 -14.09 -6.22
C MET A 261 2.92 -13.98 -7.49
N ALA A 262 3.99 -14.75 -7.60
CA ALA A 262 4.86 -14.73 -8.78
C ALA A 262 4.16 -15.23 -10.04
N ARG A 263 3.30 -16.25 -9.92
CA ARG A 263 2.47 -16.73 -11.03
C ARG A 263 1.43 -15.69 -11.44
N ALA A 264 0.75 -15.07 -10.48
CA ALA A 264 -0.26 -14.05 -10.73
C ALA A 264 0.33 -12.79 -11.36
N GLN A 265 1.54 -12.38 -10.99
CA GLN A 265 2.22 -11.22 -11.59
C GLN A 265 2.56 -11.44 -13.08
N ARG A 266 2.70 -12.69 -13.52
CA ARG A 266 2.95 -13.07 -14.92
C ARG A 266 1.67 -13.46 -15.67
N ALA A 267 0.52 -13.45 -15.00
CA ALA A 267 -0.75 -13.79 -15.61
C ALA A 267 -1.24 -12.65 -16.53
N PRO A 268 -2.20 -12.92 -17.43
CA PRO A 268 -2.84 -11.88 -18.22
C PRO A 268 -3.40 -10.75 -17.34
N ALA A 269 -3.45 -9.53 -17.88
CA ALA A 269 -3.86 -8.32 -17.18
C ALA A 269 -5.11 -8.47 -16.30
N ALA A 270 -6.15 -9.14 -16.81
CA ALA A 270 -7.41 -9.36 -16.10
C ALA A 270 -7.24 -10.28 -14.87
N GLU A 271 -6.48 -11.37 -15.01
CA GLU A 271 -6.21 -12.31 -13.92
C GLU A 271 -5.31 -11.67 -12.85
N ARG A 272 -4.27 -10.95 -13.28
CA ARG A 272 -3.38 -10.20 -12.38
C ARG A 272 -4.14 -9.14 -11.60
N THR A 273 -5.04 -8.41 -12.26
CA THR A 273 -5.90 -7.41 -11.61
C THR A 273 -6.85 -8.05 -10.61
N ALA A 274 -7.50 -9.16 -10.97
CA ALA A 274 -8.38 -9.89 -10.07
C ALA A 274 -7.63 -10.41 -8.83
N PHE A 275 -6.42 -10.94 -9.02
CA PHE A 275 -5.56 -11.38 -7.93
C PHE A 275 -5.11 -10.23 -7.03
N ALA A 276 -4.72 -9.08 -7.61
CA ALA A 276 -4.29 -7.91 -6.84
C ALA A 276 -5.39 -7.36 -5.92
N LEU A 277 -6.65 -7.46 -6.37
CA LEU A 277 -7.82 -7.02 -5.60
C LEU A 277 -8.27 -8.04 -4.55
N ASN A 278 -8.14 -9.33 -4.85
CA ASN A 278 -8.51 -10.39 -3.92
C ASN A 278 -7.57 -11.60 -4.05
N PRO A 279 -6.40 -11.57 -3.38
CA PRO A 279 -5.40 -12.63 -3.46
C PRO A 279 -5.79 -13.86 -2.64
N GLN A 280 -6.64 -13.71 -1.63
CA GLN A 280 -6.94 -14.76 -0.65
C GLN A 280 -7.50 -16.05 -1.30
N PRO A 281 -8.49 -16.04 -2.21
CA PRO A 281 -8.99 -17.25 -2.85
C PRO A 281 -7.91 -18.03 -3.60
N ALA A 282 -6.99 -17.33 -4.27
CA ALA A 282 -5.93 -17.97 -5.05
C ALA A 282 -4.85 -18.57 -4.14
N ILE A 283 -4.51 -17.89 -3.03
CA ILE A 283 -3.58 -18.41 -2.02
C ILE A 283 -4.20 -19.61 -1.30
N MET A 284 -5.47 -19.53 -0.88
CA MET A 284 -6.23 -20.63 -0.27
C MET A 284 -6.28 -21.86 -1.19
N ALA A 285 -6.53 -21.67 -2.50
CA ALA A 285 -6.56 -22.78 -3.45
C ALA A 285 -5.18 -23.46 -3.61
N ALA A 286 -4.11 -22.68 -3.64
CA ALA A 286 -2.75 -23.23 -3.72
C ALA A 286 -2.35 -23.97 -2.45
N GLU A 287 -2.71 -23.41 -1.28
CA GLU A 287 -2.42 -24.03 0.00
C GLU A 287 -3.23 -25.30 0.22
N ARG A 288 -4.50 -25.31 -0.22
CA ARG A 288 -5.33 -26.51 -0.30
C ARG A 288 -4.65 -27.61 -1.12
N ALA A 289 -4.18 -27.29 -2.32
CA ALA A 289 -3.49 -28.27 -3.17
C ALA A 289 -2.20 -28.79 -2.54
N ARG A 290 -1.44 -27.94 -1.83
CA ARG A 290 -0.22 -28.32 -1.10
C ARG A 290 -0.53 -29.29 0.04
N LEU A 291 -1.53 -28.98 0.85
CA LEU A 291 -1.96 -29.81 1.98
C LEU A 291 -2.56 -31.14 1.51
N GLU A 292 -3.31 -31.14 0.40
CA GLU A 292 -3.82 -32.36 -0.23
C GLU A 292 -2.69 -33.27 -0.70
N ALA A 293 -1.69 -32.72 -1.39
CA ALA A 293 -0.52 -33.47 -1.85
C ALA A 293 0.30 -34.05 -0.66
N ALA A 294 0.27 -33.37 0.49
CA ALA A 294 0.86 -33.84 1.74
C ALA A 294 -0.03 -34.85 2.50
N GLY A 295 -1.21 -35.19 1.98
CA GLY A 295 -2.15 -36.13 2.60
C GLY A 295 -2.86 -35.60 3.84
N ARG A 296 -2.88 -34.28 4.05
CA ARG A 296 -3.42 -33.62 5.25
C ARG A 296 -4.95 -33.69 5.37
N PHE A 297 -5.66 -33.97 4.29
CA PHE A 297 -7.13 -34.05 4.29
C PHE A 297 -7.67 -35.44 4.58
N ALA A 298 -6.80 -36.43 4.82
CA ALA A 298 -7.21 -37.81 5.04
C ALA A 298 -8.14 -37.94 6.26
N GLY A 299 -9.42 -38.20 6.00
CA GLY A 299 -10.45 -38.41 7.02
C GLY A 299 -11.26 -37.16 7.35
N LEU A 300 -10.78 -35.96 7.05
CA LEU A 300 -11.48 -34.70 7.36
C LEU A 300 -12.79 -34.54 6.55
N SER A 301 -13.77 -33.87 7.14
CA SER A 301 -14.96 -33.37 6.42
C SER A 301 -14.63 -32.11 5.61
N ASP A 302 -15.48 -31.76 4.63
CA ASP A 302 -15.27 -30.59 3.77
C ASP A 302 -15.12 -29.27 4.56
N ALA A 303 -15.87 -29.14 5.67
CA ALA A 303 -15.77 -27.98 6.56
C ALA A 303 -14.45 -27.95 7.34
N GLU A 304 -13.97 -29.10 7.81
CA GLU A 304 -12.67 -29.22 8.49
C GLU A 304 -11.51 -28.97 7.52
N VAL A 305 -11.65 -29.40 6.27
CA VAL A 305 -10.67 -29.10 5.21
C VAL A 305 -10.58 -27.59 4.99
N GLU A 306 -11.71 -26.89 4.84
CA GLU A 306 -11.69 -25.43 4.64
C GLU A 306 -11.07 -24.70 5.85
N ALA A 307 -11.46 -25.07 7.07
CA ALA A 307 -10.89 -24.49 8.29
C ALA A 307 -9.38 -24.74 8.42
N THR A 308 -8.91 -25.92 8.00
CA THR A 308 -7.47 -26.25 8.00
C THR A 308 -6.69 -25.40 7.00
N VAL A 309 -7.27 -25.14 5.82
CA VAL A 309 -6.65 -24.28 4.81
C VAL A 309 -6.62 -22.83 5.29
N GLU A 310 -7.72 -22.34 5.88
CA GLU A 310 -7.82 -20.97 6.41
C GLU A 310 -6.77 -20.73 7.50
N ALA A 311 -6.68 -21.63 8.48
CA ALA A 311 -5.70 -21.57 9.56
C ALA A 311 -4.23 -21.62 9.07
N ALA A 312 -3.98 -22.18 7.88
CA ALA A 312 -2.65 -22.19 7.27
C ALA A 312 -2.32 -20.88 6.53
N VAL A 313 -3.33 -20.18 5.98
CA VAL A 313 -3.15 -18.96 5.18
C VAL A 313 -3.16 -17.69 6.03
N GLU A 314 -4.05 -17.60 7.02
CA GLU A 314 -4.19 -16.45 7.92
C GLU A 314 -2.84 -15.95 8.51
N PRO A 315 -1.93 -16.81 9.01
CA PRO A 315 -0.65 -16.34 9.54
C PRO A 315 0.34 -15.86 8.47
N VAL A 316 0.13 -16.22 7.20
CA VAL A 316 1.05 -15.96 6.08
C VAL A 316 0.69 -14.69 5.32
N LEU A 317 -0.61 -14.37 5.20
CA LEU A 317 -1.09 -13.20 4.49
C LEU A 317 -1.41 -12.06 5.46
N VAL A 318 -0.67 -10.96 5.37
CA VAL A 318 -0.85 -9.77 6.20
C VAL A 318 -1.71 -8.76 5.44
N GLU A 319 -2.85 -8.39 6.01
CA GLU A 319 -3.64 -7.26 5.53
C GLU A 319 -3.09 -5.96 6.10
N THR A 320 -2.46 -5.15 5.27
CA THR A 320 -2.01 -3.81 5.66
C THR A 320 -3.15 -2.79 5.49
N ALA A 321 -3.09 -1.68 6.23
CA ALA A 321 -3.93 -0.50 6.06
C ALA A 321 -3.95 -0.08 4.59
N GLU A 322 -2.77 0.02 3.99
CA GLU A 322 -2.64 0.41 2.59
C GLU A 322 -3.28 -0.62 1.67
N PHE A 323 -3.17 -1.92 1.94
CA PHE A 323 -3.85 -2.95 1.16
C PHE A 323 -5.38 -2.85 1.32
N ALA A 324 -5.89 -2.80 2.56
CA ALA A 324 -7.31 -2.70 2.88
C ALA A 324 -7.96 -1.41 2.34
N GLU A 325 -7.24 -0.27 2.44
CA GLU A 325 -7.63 1.02 1.86
C GLU A 325 -7.53 1.01 0.31
N ARG A 326 -6.57 0.25 -0.27
CA ARG A 326 -6.35 0.18 -1.74
C ARG A 326 -7.29 -0.77 -2.47
N VAL A 327 -8.08 -1.61 -1.81
CA VAL A 327 -9.16 -2.41 -2.46
C VAL A 327 -10.45 -1.60 -2.59
N ILE A 328 -10.38 -0.36 -3.11
CA ILE A 328 -11.53 0.34 -3.75
C ILE A 328 -11.07 1.12 -5.02
N GLY A 329 -9.77 1.05 -5.38
CA GLY A 329 -9.21 1.45 -6.66
C GLY A 329 -8.50 2.81 -6.70
N VAL A 330 -7.36 2.87 -7.38
CA VAL A 330 -6.76 4.09 -7.97
C VAL A 330 -7.10 4.07 -9.46
N GLY A 331 -7.50 5.20 -10.03
CA GLY A 331 -7.69 5.29 -11.48
C GLY A 331 -7.63 6.71 -12.00
N ARG A 332 -7.40 6.85 -13.31
CA ARG A 332 -7.48 8.13 -14.02
C ARG A 332 -8.84 8.81 -13.77
N TRP A 333 -8.84 10.10 -13.44
CA TRP A 333 -10.08 10.86 -13.27
C TRP A 333 -10.97 10.66 -14.50
N ARG A 334 -12.10 9.98 -14.32
CA ARG A 334 -13.22 10.07 -15.26
C ARG A 334 -14.15 11.10 -14.69
N ARG A 335 -14.56 12.07 -15.51
CA ARG A 335 -15.61 13.02 -15.14
C ARG A 335 -16.81 12.22 -14.61
N PRO A 336 -17.21 12.35 -13.34
CA PRO A 336 -18.37 11.64 -12.85
C PRO A 336 -19.57 12.02 -13.73
N ALA A 337 -20.31 11.02 -14.18
CA ALA A 337 -21.57 11.21 -14.91
C ALA A 337 -22.62 11.68 -13.90
N LEU A 338 -22.50 12.93 -13.45
CA LEU A 338 -23.51 13.56 -12.63
C LEU A 338 -24.74 13.81 -13.52
N PRO A 339 -25.93 13.29 -13.19
CA PRO A 339 -27.18 13.65 -13.84
C PRO A 339 -27.60 15.10 -13.48
N LEU A 340 -26.77 15.83 -12.74
CA LEU A 340 -26.85 17.28 -12.61
C LEU A 340 -26.28 17.90 -13.86
N ALA A 341 -27.17 18.17 -14.81
CA ALA A 341 -27.11 19.16 -15.88
C ALA A 341 -25.75 19.38 -16.55
N ALA A 342 -25.76 19.34 -17.88
CA ALA A 342 -24.86 20.17 -18.64
C ALA A 342 -25.07 21.62 -18.21
N VAL A 343 -24.38 22.05 -17.14
CA VAL A 343 -24.26 23.46 -16.78
C VAL A 343 -23.50 24.06 -17.95
N ALA A 344 -24.27 24.57 -18.90
CA ALA A 344 -23.84 25.54 -19.87
C ALA A 344 -22.95 26.50 -19.09
N ARG A 345 -21.68 26.57 -19.48
CA ARG A 345 -20.77 27.56 -18.92
C ARG A 345 -21.52 28.89 -19.03
N THR A 346 -21.86 29.45 -17.86
CA THR A 346 -22.38 30.80 -17.59
C THR A 346 -23.86 31.07 -17.38
N THR A 347 -24.80 30.11 -17.49
CA THR A 347 -26.23 30.47 -17.27
C THR A 347 -26.84 29.74 -16.08
N TRP A 348 -26.91 30.44 -14.93
CA TRP A 348 -27.62 30.02 -13.71
C TRP A 348 -29.17 30.00 -13.87
N LEU A 349 -29.70 29.94 -15.09
CA LEU A 349 -31.14 29.88 -15.33
C LEU A 349 -31.60 28.42 -15.46
N PRO A 350 -32.74 28.05 -14.85
CA PRO A 350 -33.36 26.73 -15.03
C PRO A 350 -33.57 26.43 -16.52
N GLU A 351 -33.38 25.18 -16.92
CA GLU A 351 -33.74 24.75 -18.26
C GLU A 351 -35.28 24.78 -18.41
N ASP A 352 -35.80 25.71 -19.21
CA ASP A 352 -37.25 25.89 -19.46
C ASP A 352 -37.87 24.77 -20.33
N PHE A 353 -37.20 23.63 -20.52
CA PHE A 353 -37.65 22.50 -21.34
C PHE A 353 -37.49 21.16 -20.63
N ASP A 354 -38.37 20.21 -20.95
CA ASP A 354 -38.48 18.91 -20.29
C ASP A 354 -37.38 17.90 -20.68
N GLU A 355 -37.28 16.82 -19.88
CA GLU A 355 -36.30 15.74 -20.07
C GLU A 355 -36.43 15.05 -21.44
N GLU A 356 -37.65 14.96 -21.98
CA GLU A 356 -37.93 14.34 -23.26
C GLU A 356 -37.36 15.17 -24.42
N THR A 357 -37.53 16.49 -24.35
CA THR A 357 -36.92 17.45 -25.28
C THR A 357 -35.40 17.39 -25.22
N ARG A 358 -34.81 17.22 -24.02
CA ARG A 358 -33.37 17.06 -23.86
C ARG A 358 -32.85 15.79 -24.53
N ALA A 359 -33.50 14.65 -24.31
CA ALA A 359 -33.14 13.39 -24.95
C ALA A 359 -33.20 13.48 -26.49
N ARG A 360 -34.19 14.20 -27.02
CA ARG A 360 -34.32 14.44 -28.47
C ARG A 360 -33.20 15.30 -29.03
N ILE A 361 -32.73 16.31 -28.30
CA ILE A 361 -31.57 17.14 -28.71
C ILE A 361 -30.29 16.30 -28.75
N GLU A 362 -30.07 15.43 -27.76
CA GLU A 362 -28.90 14.55 -27.74
C GLU A 362 -28.89 13.56 -28.92
N ALA A 363 -30.07 13.12 -29.39
CA ALA A 363 -30.18 12.20 -30.51
C ALA A 363 -29.93 12.84 -31.91
N LEU A 364 -29.81 14.18 -31.99
CA LEU A 364 -29.59 14.89 -33.26
C LEU A 364 -28.18 14.62 -33.82
N ASP A 365 -28.09 14.46 -35.14
CA ASP A 365 -26.83 14.54 -35.88
C ASP A 365 -26.40 15.99 -36.13
N LEU A 366 -25.20 16.19 -36.68
CA LEU A 366 -24.61 17.52 -36.83
C LEU A 366 -25.47 18.43 -37.73
N SER A 367 -25.98 17.89 -38.83
CA SER A 367 -26.78 18.65 -39.78
C SER A 367 -28.13 19.04 -39.18
N ALA A 368 -28.80 18.11 -38.49
CA ALA A 368 -30.07 18.33 -37.84
C ALA A 368 -29.95 19.31 -36.66
N ALA A 369 -28.88 19.21 -35.86
CA ALA A 369 -28.62 20.14 -34.76
C ALA A 369 -28.35 21.57 -35.26
N GLN A 370 -27.54 21.73 -36.32
CA GLN A 370 -27.28 23.03 -36.95
C GLN A 370 -28.55 23.66 -37.54
N ALA A 371 -29.35 22.88 -38.26
CA ALA A 371 -30.61 23.35 -38.83
C ALA A 371 -31.62 23.79 -37.75
N LEU A 372 -31.75 22.99 -36.69
CA LEU A 372 -32.66 23.31 -35.59
C LEU A 372 -32.21 24.55 -34.81
N LYS A 373 -30.90 24.71 -34.58
CA LYS A 373 -30.36 25.92 -33.94
C LYS A 373 -30.67 27.17 -34.75
N ALA A 374 -30.46 27.14 -36.07
CA ALA A 374 -30.77 28.27 -36.94
C ALA A 374 -32.26 28.64 -36.90
N ALA A 375 -33.16 27.64 -36.85
CA ALA A 375 -34.59 27.87 -36.74
C ALA A 375 -34.98 28.48 -35.38
N VAL A 376 -34.36 28.04 -34.29
CA VAL A 376 -34.58 28.62 -32.95
C VAL A 376 -34.03 30.05 -32.87
N ASP A 377 -32.83 30.31 -33.38
CA ASP A 377 -32.24 31.66 -33.39
C ASP A 377 -33.10 32.64 -34.22
N ALA A 378 -33.55 32.22 -35.40
CA ALA A 378 -34.44 33.03 -36.25
C ALA A 378 -35.78 33.35 -35.57
N ALA A 379 -36.34 32.39 -34.82
CA ALA A 379 -37.58 32.60 -34.06
C ALA A 379 -37.39 33.51 -32.83
N LEU A 380 -36.18 33.60 -32.29
CA LEU A 380 -35.83 34.50 -31.19
C LEU A 380 -35.51 35.93 -31.66
N GLU A 381 -35.03 36.10 -32.89
CA GLU A 381 -34.72 37.43 -33.47
C GLU A 381 -35.97 38.18 -33.95
N THR A 382 -37.07 37.48 -34.26
CA THR A 382 -38.35 38.11 -34.58
C THR A 382 -38.97 38.73 -33.31
N GLY A 383 -38.79 40.04 -33.15
CA GLY A 383 -39.35 40.85 -32.05
C GLY A 383 -40.89 40.84 -31.93
N PRO A 384 -41.44 41.59 -30.95
CA PRO A 384 -42.48 41.13 -30.04
C PRO A 384 -43.89 41.16 -30.64
N THR A 385 -44.37 40.00 -31.06
CA THR A 385 -45.78 39.64 -30.98
C THR A 385 -45.86 38.30 -30.26
N ASP A 386 -46.70 38.22 -29.23
CA ASP A 386 -46.76 37.17 -28.21
C ASP A 386 -46.47 35.75 -28.74
N THR A 387 -45.55 35.07 -28.03
CA THR A 387 -45.09 33.69 -28.24
C THR A 387 -44.45 33.38 -29.60
N PRO A 388 -43.11 33.22 -29.67
CA PRO A 388 -42.46 32.77 -30.89
C PRO A 388 -42.99 31.40 -31.32
N ALA A 389 -43.18 31.21 -32.63
CA ALA A 389 -43.78 30.00 -33.17
C ALA A 389 -42.95 28.75 -32.79
N PRO A 390 -43.60 27.64 -32.36
CA PRO A 390 -42.88 26.43 -32.00
C PRO A 390 -42.04 25.90 -33.18
N VAL A 391 -40.81 25.50 -32.88
CA VAL A 391 -39.90 24.90 -33.85
C VAL A 391 -40.12 23.39 -33.86
N THR A 392 -40.10 22.79 -35.05
CA THR A 392 -40.34 21.35 -35.23
C THR A 392 -39.01 20.58 -35.20
N LEU A 393 -38.94 19.58 -34.33
CA LEU A 393 -37.86 18.59 -34.26
C LEU A 393 -37.94 17.61 -35.45
N PRO A 394 -36.85 16.89 -35.79
CA PRO A 394 -36.84 15.93 -36.90
C PRO A 394 -37.87 14.79 -36.80
N ASP A 395 -38.30 14.46 -35.58
CA ASP A 395 -39.33 13.46 -35.28
C ASP A 395 -40.77 14.03 -35.37
N GLY A 396 -40.92 15.31 -35.71
CA GLY A 396 -42.21 16.00 -35.86
C GLY A 396 -42.74 16.66 -34.59
N ALA A 397 -42.04 16.56 -33.45
CA ALA A 397 -42.45 17.22 -32.23
C ALA A 397 -42.22 18.74 -32.27
N ARG A 398 -43.07 19.50 -31.57
CA ARG A 398 -43.02 20.97 -31.55
C ARG A 398 -42.54 21.48 -30.20
N VAL A 399 -41.49 22.30 -30.19
CA VAL A 399 -40.87 22.85 -28.98
C VAL A 399 -40.86 24.38 -29.05
N ALA A 400 -41.16 25.05 -27.94
CA ALA A 400 -41.09 26.51 -27.87
C ALA A 400 -39.63 26.98 -27.97
N PRO A 401 -39.29 27.93 -28.86
CA PRO A 401 -37.93 28.44 -28.95
C PRO A 401 -37.61 29.30 -27.72
N SER A 402 -36.45 29.05 -27.13
CA SER A 402 -35.95 29.78 -25.96
C SER A 402 -34.43 29.97 -26.06
N ALA A 403 -33.90 30.96 -25.34
CA ALA A 403 -32.45 31.15 -25.25
C ALA A 403 -31.74 29.92 -24.68
N ALA A 404 -32.40 29.20 -23.75
CA ALA A 404 -31.90 27.95 -23.20
C ALA A 404 -31.82 26.83 -24.26
N LEU A 405 -32.83 26.70 -25.12
CA LEU A 405 -32.83 25.72 -26.21
C LEU A 405 -31.74 26.02 -27.25
N SER A 406 -31.55 27.29 -27.63
CA SER A 406 -30.47 27.69 -28.54
C SER A 406 -29.08 27.38 -27.97
N ALA A 407 -28.87 27.65 -26.67
CA ALA A 407 -27.62 27.33 -25.98
C ALA A 407 -27.36 25.82 -25.90
N ALA A 408 -28.39 25.01 -25.63
CA ALA A 408 -28.28 23.55 -25.61
C ALA A 408 -27.90 22.99 -26.98
N LEU A 409 -28.50 23.51 -28.06
CA LEU A 409 -28.16 23.13 -29.44
C LEU A 409 -26.74 23.56 -29.84
N ALA A 410 -26.31 24.75 -29.43
CA ALA A 410 -24.91 25.19 -29.62
C ALA A 410 -23.93 24.19 -29.00
N ALA A 411 -24.20 23.77 -27.75
CA ALA A 411 -23.37 22.80 -27.05
C ALA A 411 -23.38 21.42 -27.72
N ARG A 412 -24.50 20.99 -28.31
CA ARG A 412 -24.60 19.72 -29.05
C ARG A 412 -23.78 19.76 -30.34
N ILE A 413 -23.89 20.83 -31.12
CA ILE A 413 -23.11 21.06 -32.36
C ILE A 413 -21.62 21.04 -32.05
N GLU A 414 -21.20 21.78 -31.02
CA GLU A 414 -19.80 21.86 -30.62
C GLU A 414 -19.23 20.51 -30.13
N ARG A 415 -20.08 19.60 -29.62
CA ARG A 415 -19.68 18.21 -29.34
C ARG A 415 -19.54 17.39 -30.62
N LEU A 416 -20.51 17.48 -31.53
CA LEU A 416 -20.53 16.76 -32.80
C LEU A 416 -19.42 17.20 -33.77
N GLU A 417 -19.02 18.47 -33.75
CA GLU A 417 -17.90 18.99 -34.56
C GLU A 417 -16.53 18.57 -34.00
N ARG A 418 -16.45 18.26 -32.70
CA ARG A 418 -15.23 17.74 -32.07
C ARG A 418 -15.05 16.23 -32.21
N GLU A 419 -16.11 15.50 -32.57
CA GLU A 419 -16.05 14.08 -32.90
C GLU A 419 -15.86 13.94 -34.43
N PRO A 420 -14.65 13.62 -34.94
CA PRO A 420 -14.50 13.37 -36.37
C PRO A 420 -15.26 12.09 -36.73
N LEU A 421 -15.92 12.09 -37.90
CA LEU A 421 -16.56 10.92 -38.50
C LEU A 421 -15.66 9.69 -38.43
N ALA A 422 -15.91 8.82 -37.45
CA ALA A 422 -15.37 7.47 -37.39
C ALA A 422 -16.25 6.55 -38.26
N SER A 423 -16.21 6.76 -39.58
CA SER A 423 -16.64 5.75 -40.54
C SER A 423 -15.41 4.98 -41.01
N GLY A 424 -15.18 3.82 -40.40
CA GLY A 424 -14.20 2.82 -40.85
C GLY A 424 -13.09 2.53 -39.85
N GLU A 425 -13.26 1.42 -39.12
CA GLU A 425 -12.21 0.61 -38.50
C GLU A 425 -11.18 1.31 -37.59
N ALA A 426 -11.46 1.35 -36.27
CA ALA A 426 -10.53 1.04 -35.16
C ALA A 426 -11.11 1.56 -33.84
N GLY A 427 -11.46 0.65 -32.92
CA GLY A 427 -11.82 0.98 -31.55
C GLY A 427 -10.59 1.41 -30.74
N GLY A 428 -10.20 2.67 -30.85
CA GLY A 428 -9.17 3.31 -30.04
C GLY A 428 -9.78 4.44 -29.22
N SER A 429 -9.92 4.20 -27.91
CA SER A 429 -10.58 5.11 -26.97
C SER A 429 -9.81 6.44 -26.86
N ALA A 430 -10.48 7.55 -27.17
CA ALA A 430 -10.05 8.91 -26.84
C ALA A 430 -10.15 9.22 -25.32
N ALA A 431 -10.24 8.22 -24.44
CA ALA A 431 -10.22 8.37 -22.98
C ALA A 431 -8.80 8.56 -22.40
N GLU A 432 -7.80 8.82 -23.23
CA GLU A 432 -6.38 8.69 -22.88
C GLU A 432 -5.70 9.91 -22.25
N ARG A 433 -6.39 11.03 -21.96
CA ARG A 433 -5.73 12.21 -21.39
C ARG A 433 -6.52 12.86 -20.25
N GLY A 434 -6.20 12.50 -19.02
CA GLY A 434 -6.66 13.16 -17.79
C GLY A 434 -5.74 12.82 -16.60
N PRO A 435 -5.55 13.72 -15.61
CA PRO A 435 -4.63 13.49 -14.49
C PRO A 435 -5.15 12.41 -13.53
N THR A 436 -4.20 11.68 -12.93
CA THR A 436 -4.43 10.63 -11.92
C THR A 436 -4.85 11.24 -10.59
N VAL A 437 -5.93 10.75 -9.98
CA VAL A 437 -6.46 11.21 -8.67
C VAL A 437 -6.94 10.01 -7.85
N LEU A 438 -6.86 10.16 -6.52
CA LEU A 438 -7.36 9.19 -5.55
C LEU A 438 -8.88 9.04 -5.70
N ARG A 439 -9.40 7.82 -5.87
CA ARG A 439 -10.85 7.56 -5.86
C ARG A 439 -11.29 7.31 -4.41
N THR A 440 -12.12 8.21 -3.89
CA THR A 440 -12.78 8.08 -2.58
C THR A 440 -14.16 7.46 -2.75
N ALA A 441 -14.69 6.76 -1.74
CA ALA A 441 -16.08 6.32 -1.72
C ALA A 441 -17.01 7.51 -2.02
N GLU A 442 -17.83 7.38 -3.07
CA GLU A 442 -18.63 8.47 -3.59
C GLU A 442 -20.01 8.49 -2.94
N ASN A 443 -20.27 9.50 -2.09
CA ASN A 443 -21.60 9.73 -1.50
C ASN A 443 -22.49 10.65 -2.39
N PHE A 444 -22.37 10.57 -3.72
CA PHE A 444 -23.03 11.53 -4.64
C PHE A 444 -24.56 11.41 -4.67
N PHE A 445 -25.08 10.19 -4.57
CA PHE A 445 -26.52 9.90 -4.66
C PHE A 445 -27.07 9.31 -3.36
N ASP A 446 -26.29 8.43 -2.73
CA ASP A 446 -26.63 7.79 -1.46
C ASP A 446 -25.46 7.91 -0.48
N VAL A 447 -25.75 7.98 0.82
CA VAL A 447 -24.71 7.94 1.86
C VAL A 447 -24.26 6.48 2.03
N ALA A 448 -23.27 6.08 1.24
CA ALA A 448 -22.68 4.75 1.28
C ALA A 448 -21.74 4.57 2.47
N TRP A 449 -21.12 5.66 2.94
CA TRP A 449 -20.20 5.64 4.07
C TRP A 449 -20.27 6.94 4.89
N LEU A 450 -20.24 6.80 6.21
CA LEU A 450 -20.12 7.90 7.17
C LEU A 450 -19.04 7.52 8.19
N PRO A 451 -18.06 8.39 8.50
CA PRO A 451 -17.10 8.10 9.57
C PRO A 451 -17.83 8.05 10.91
N ASP A 452 -17.43 7.11 11.78
CA ASP A 452 -17.84 7.10 13.17
C ASP A 452 -17.36 8.39 13.86
N ARG A 453 -18.27 9.04 14.59
CA ARG A 453 -18.03 10.37 15.19
C ARG A 453 -17.98 10.25 16.69
N ALA A 454 -16.83 10.60 17.27
CA ALA A 454 -16.70 10.83 18.69
C ALA A 454 -16.60 12.34 18.96
N PRO A 455 -17.36 12.89 19.93
CA PRO A 455 -17.20 14.28 20.34
C PRO A 455 -15.79 14.57 20.85
N ARG A 456 -15.20 15.69 20.42
CA ARG A 456 -13.91 16.20 20.91
C ARG A 456 -14.15 17.02 22.18
N LYS A 457 -13.29 16.85 23.20
CA LYS A 457 -13.38 17.63 24.45
C LYS A 457 -12.56 18.91 24.32
N SER A 458 -13.07 20.03 24.84
CA SER A 458 -12.31 21.26 25.07
C SER A 458 -12.63 21.83 26.45
N ALA A 459 -11.60 22.34 27.14
CA ALA A 459 -11.72 23.04 28.41
C ALA A 459 -11.78 24.58 28.26
N ARG A 460 -11.64 25.09 27.03
CA ARG A 460 -11.51 26.52 26.75
C ARG A 460 -12.74 27.03 26.01
N LEU A 461 -13.08 28.29 26.27
CA LEU A 461 -14.23 28.98 25.68
C LEU A 461 -14.01 29.27 24.19
N PRO A 462 -15.08 29.44 23.40
CA PRO A 462 -15.03 29.79 22.00
C PRO A 462 -14.72 31.28 21.80
N ASP A 463 -13.65 31.77 22.42
CA ASP A 463 -13.21 33.15 22.22
C ASP A 463 -12.04 33.18 21.22
N PRO A 464 -12.03 34.13 20.27
CA PRO A 464 -10.88 34.33 19.39
C PRO A 464 -9.60 34.58 20.22
N PRO A 465 -8.49 33.88 19.91
CA PRO A 465 -7.24 34.05 20.65
C PRO A 465 -6.73 35.48 20.67
N ALA A 466 -6.07 35.87 21.77
CA ALA A 466 -5.49 37.19 21.94
C ALA A 466 -4.44 37.56 20.87
N ARG A 467 -3.85 36.57 20.21
CA ARG A 467 -2.92 36.76 19.10
C ARG A 467 -3.58 37.22 17.80
N ILE A 468 -4.90 37.11 17.66
CA ILE A 468 -5.66 37.70 16.56
C ILE A 468 -5.83 39.20 16.83
N VAL A 469 -5.08 40.04 16.11
CA VAL A 469 -5.05 41.49 16.34
C VAL A 469 -6.21 42.22 15.69
N THR A 470 -6.89 41.58 14.73
CA THR A 470 -8.02 42.18 14.01
C THR A 470 -9.34 41.78 14.66
N PRO A 471 -10.13 42.74 15.15
CA PRO A 471 -11.43 42.44 15.74
C PRO A 471 -12.37 41.78 14.73
N LEU A 472 -12.93 40.63 15.09
CA LEU A 472 -13.94 39.95 14.27
C LEU A 472 -15.27 40.73 14.30
N MET A 473 -15.89 40.88 13.14
CA MET A 473 -17.27 41.36 13.01
C MET A 473 -18.26 40.32 13.55
N GLN A 474 -19.51 40.71 13.82
CA GLN A 474 -20.49 39.80 14.44
C GLN A 474 -20.69 38.52 13.64
N HIS A 475 -20.89 38.61 12.32
CA HIS A 475 -21.05 37.44 11.46
C HIS A 475 -19.80 36.54 11.43
N GLN A 476 -18.62 37.12 11.63
CA GLN A 476 -17.35 36.38 11.70
C GLN A 476 -17.20 35.65 13.04
N LYS A 477 -17.71 36.23 14.13
CA LYS A 477 -17.80 35.55 15.43
C LYS A 477 -18.80 34.39 15.37
N ASP A 478 -19.96 34.61 14.77
CA ASP A 478 -20.97 33.56 14.62
C ASP A 478 -20.42 32.38 13.79
N SER A 479 -19.70 32.66 12.70
CA SER A 479 -19.01 31.66 11.89
C SER A 479 -17.89 30.94 12.67
N PHE A 480 -17.12 31.68 13.48
CA PHE A 480 -16.08 31.13 14.35
C PHE A 480 -16.63 30.17 15.41
N ASP A 481 -17.69 30.57 16.11
CA ASP A 481 -18.38 29.74 17.11
C ASP A 481 -18.94 28.46 16.48
N TRP A 482 -19.51 28.59 15.29
CA TRP A 482 -20.01 27.45 14.52
C TRP A 482 -18.90 26.47 14.12
N MET A 483 -17.75 26.96 13.65
CA MET A 483 -16.60 26.12 13.33
C MET A 483 -16.08 25.36 14.55
N ILE A 484 -16.07 26.00 15.73
CA ILE A 484 -15.71 25.35 16.99
C ILE A 484 -16.73 24.29 17.37
N ALA A 485 -18.03 24.58 17.30
CA ALA A 485 -19.08 23.62 17.60
C ALA A 485 -19.01 22.39 16.69
N ALA A 486 -18.77 22.60 15.39
CA ALA A 486 -18.55 21.52 14.42
C ALA A 486 -17.33 20.67 14.76
N TRP A 487 -16.24 21.30 15.15
CA TRP A 487 -15.03 20.59 15.59
C TRP A 487 -15.28 19.80 16.88
N LEU A 488 -15.95 20.37 17.88
CA LEU A 488 -16.30 19.67 19.12
C LEU A 488 -17.27 18.50 18.89
N ALA A 489 -18.15 18.59 17.90
CA ALA A 489 -19.05 17.49 17.51
C ALA A 489 -18.34 16.34 16.78
N GLY A 490 -17.02 16.43 16.56
CA GLY A 490 -16.26 15.39 15.85
C GLY A 490 -16.46 15.43 14.33
N LEU A 491 -16.98 16.52 13.76
CA LEU A 491 -17.12 16.63 12.32
C LEU A 491 -15.73 16.66 11.64
N PRO A 492 -15.59 16.05 10.44
CA PRO A 492 -14.34 16.04 9.69
C PRO A 492 -14.02 17.41 9.07
N GLY A 493 -15.02 18.27 8.90
CA GLY A 493 -14.86 19.61 8.37
C GLY A 493 -16.17 20.35 8.24
N VAL A 494 -16.08 21.59 7.75
CA VAL A 494 -17.22 22.46 7.46
C VAL A 494 -17.09 23.05 6.06
N LEU A 495 -18.23 23.37 5.44
CA LEU A 495 -18.26 24.14 4.21
C LEU A 495 -18.67 25.59 4.54
N ASN A 496 -17.70 26.50 4.57
CA ASN A 496 -17.97 27.92 4.73
C ASN A 496 -18.36 28.55 3.39
N ALA A 497 -19.67 28.55 3.12
CA ALA A 497 -20.27 29.06 1.90
C ALA A 497 -20.75 30.53 2.00
N ASP A 498 -20.17 31.32 2.91
CA ASP A 498 -20.45 32.75 3.03
C ASP A 498 -20.20 33.50 1.70
N GLU A 499 -20.91 34.60 1.49
CA GLU A 499 -20.75 35.47 0.33
C GLU A 499 -19.29 35.95 0.17
N GLN A 500 -18.87 36.17 -1.08
CA GLN A 500 -17.53 36.68 -1.37
C GLN A 500 -17.33 38.07 -0.73
N GLY A 501 -16.20 38.28 -0.05
CA GLY A 501 -15.87 39.56 0.60
C GLY A 501 -16.19 39.63 2.10
N LEU A 502 -16.86 38.64 2.69
CA LEU A 502 -17.22 38.65 4.13
C LEU A 502 -16.06 38.31 5.10
N GLY A 503 -14.84 38.12 4.59
CA GLY A 503 -13.64 37.87 5.40
C GLY A 503 -13.45 36.41 5.84
N LYS A 504 -13.79 35.45 4.96
CA LYS A 504 -13.60 34.00 5.20
C LYS A 504 -12.17 33.61 5.58
N THR A 505 -11.17 34.29 5.03
CA THR A 505 -9.76 34.08 5.37
C THR A 505 -9.48 34.43 6.82
N LEU A 506 -9.93 35.60 7.30
CA LEU A 506 -9.78 36.01 8.69
C LEU A 506 -10.52 35.06 9.65
N GLN A 507 -11.75 34.65 9.31
CA GLN A 507 -12.49 33.64 10.08
C GLN A 507 -11.68 32.33 10.22
N THR A 508 -11.09 31.87 9.12
CA THR A 508 -10.28 30.63 9.09
C THR A 508 -8.98 30.79 9.89
N ILE A 509 -8.30 31.94 9.75
CA ILE A 509 -7.09 32.24 10.52
C ILE A 509 -7.38 32.26 12.02
N ALA A 510 -8.50 32.87 12.44
CA ALA A 510 -8.93 32.88 13.84
C ALA A 510 -9.19 31.46 14.36
N PHE A 511 -9.88 30.62 13.58
CA PHE A 511 -10.13 29.22 13.92
C PHE A 511 -8.84 28.39 14.04
N LEU A 512 -7.93 28.49 13.07
CA LEU A 512 -6.62 27.81 13.13
C LEU A 512 -5.80 28.30 14.33
N ALA A 513 -5.90 29.60 14.62
CA ALA A 513 -5.22 30.17 15.76
C ALA A 513 -5.72 29.56 17.07
N TRP A 514 -7.04 29.45 17.21
CA TRP A 514 -7.72 28.84 18.35
C TRP A 514 -7.34 27.37 18.48
N LEU A 515 -7.33 26.63 17.36
CA LEU A 515 -7.01 25.21 17.34
C LEU A 515 -5.59 24.94 17.84
N GLN A 516 -4.59 25.69 17.38
CA GLN A 516 -3.21 25.54 17.86
C GLN A 516 -3.07 25.81 19.36
N ASP A 517 -3.71 26.88 19.85
CA ASP A 517 -3.69 27.21 21.26
C ASP A 517 -4.33 26.10 22.12
N HIS A 518 -5.29 25.33 21.55
CA HIS A 518 -5.94 24.19 22.20
C HIS A 518 -5.12 22.90 22.17
N LEU A 519 -4.38 22.65 21.09
CA LEU A 519 -3.57 21.42 20.93
C LEU A 519 -2.38 21.38 21.89
N SER A 520 -1.83 22.55 22.25
CA SER A 520 -0.70 22.67 23.19
C SER A 520 -1.00 22.26 24.65
N ASP A 521 -2.28 22.08 25.03
CA ASP A 521 -2.69 21.80 26.42
C ASP A 521 -2.85 20.30 26.75
N GLY A 522 -2.42 19.38 25.87
CA GLY A 522 -2.12 17.98 26.25
C GLY A 522 -3.17 16.92 25.91
N GLY A 523 -3.41 16.66 24.62
CA GLY A 523 -4.16 15.44 24.25
C GLY A 523 -4.33 15.07 22.78
N ALA A 524 -3.96 15.91 21.80
CA ALA A 524 -4.01 15.56 20.38
C ALA A 524 -2.68 15.90 19.70
N PRO A 525 -2.23 15.12 18.70
CA PRO A 525 -0.92 15.32 18.08
C PRO A 525 -0.82 16.70 17.39
N ASP A 526 0.31 17.37 17.60
CA ASP A 526 0.73 18.60 16.91
C ASP A 526 0.89 18.36 15.40
N GLY A 527 -0.23 18.31 14.69
CA GLY A 527 -0.27 18.04 13.26
C GLY A 527 0.00 19.28 12.41
N PRO A 528 0.66 19.14 11.25
CA PRO A 528 0.85 20.24 10.31
C PRO A 528 -0.50 20.71 9.72
N VAL A 529 -0.63 22.01 9.48
CA VAL A 529 -1.79 22.60 8.76
C VAL A 529 -1.42 22.76 7.28
N LEU A 530 -2.25 22.22 6.39
CA LEU A 530 -2.12 22.39 4.94
C LEU A 530 -3.23 23.31 4.42
N VAL A 531 -2.84 24.42 3.78
CA VAL A 531 -3.76 25.32 3.08
C VAL A 531 -3.62 25.08 1.58
N VAL A 532 -4.74 24.75 0.92
CA VAL A 532 -4.80 24.57 -0.53
C VAL A 532 -5.66 25.68 -1.13
N ALA A 533 -5.08 26.46 -2.02
CA ALA A 533 -5.75 27.56 -2.71
C ALA A 533 -5.17 27.74 -4.12
N PRO A 534 -5.89 28.42 -5.04
CA PRO A 534 -5.31 28.87 -6.31
C PRO A 534 -3.99 29.61 -6.09
N THR A 535 -3.00 29.39 -6.96
CA THR A 535 -1.65 29.99 -6.83
C THR A 535 -1.69 31.51 -6.67
N SER A 536 -2.62 32.17 -7.34
CA SER A 536 -2.82 33.63 -7.26
C SER A 536 -3.30 34.14 -5.89
N LEU A 537 -3.82 33.26 -5.03
CA LEU A 537 -4.34 33.60 -3.71
C LEU A 537 -3.37 33.26 -2.57
N LEU A 538 -2.33 32.46 -2.82
CA LEU A 538 -1.39 32.02 -1.79
C LEU A 538 -0.59 33.18 -1.19
N GLU A 539 -0.13 34.13 -2.00
CA GLU A 539 0.54 35.34 -1.51
C GLU A 539 -0.40 36.22 -0.66
N ASN A 540 -1.67 36.29 -1.04
CA ASN A 540 -2.68 37.01 -0.26
C ASN A 540 -2.91 36.32 1.09
N TRP A 541 -2.95 34.98 1.13
CA TRP A 541 -3.03 34.24 2.39
C TRP A 541 -1.86 34.55 3.32
N GLU A 542 -0.63 34.62 2.81
CA GLU A 542 0.54 34.99 3.62
C GLU A 542 0.41 36.41 4.19
N ALA A 543 -0.01 37.37 3.36
CA ALA A 543 -0.20 38.75 3.78
C ALA A 543 -1.34 38.89 4.82
N GLU A 544 -2.41 38.11 4.68
CA GLU A 544 -3.52 38.08 5.64
C GLU A 544 -3.08 37.49 6.99
N VAL A 545 -2.28 36.42 6.98
CA VAL A 545 -1.68 35.85 8.21
C VAL A 545 -0.80 36.88 8.90
N ASP A 546 0.13 37.52 8.18
CA ASP A 546 1.03 38.52 8.75
C ASP A 546 0.29 39.79 9.23
N ARG A 547 -0.86 40.12 8.62
CA ARG A 547 -1.70 41.26 9.02
C ARG A 547 -2.54 40.98 10.26
N HIS A 548 -3.10 39.77 10.37
CA HIS A 548 -4.14 39.45 11.34
C HIS A 548 -3.64 38.73 12.59
N LEU A 549 -2.43 38.16 12.57
CA LEU A 549 -1.79 37.50 13.72
C LEU A 549 -0.60 38.31 14.25
N SER A 550 -0.50 38.44 15.57
CA SER A 550 0.69 38.95 16.25
C SER A 550 1.54 37.81 16.83
N GLY A 551 2.86 37.89 16.64
CA GLY A 551 3.82 36.96 17.25
C GLY A 551 4.27 35.82 16.33
N ALA A 552 4.65 34.68 16.92
CA ALA A 552 5.01 33.49 16.15
C ALA A 552 3.82 33.12 15.24
N ARG A 553 4.10 32.94 13.95
CA ARG A 553 3.13 32.56 12.91
C ARG A 553 2.37 31.28 13.30
N LEU A 554 1.46 30.80 12.45
CA LEU A 554 0.83 29.48 12.55
C LEU A 554 1.85 28.31 12.41
N GLY A 555 3.05 28.40 13.00
CA GLY A 555 4.18 27.50 12.85
C GLY A 555 5.19 27.96 11.79
N SER A 556 6.08 27.03 11.42
CA SER A 556 7.04 27.20 10.34
C SER A 556 6.34 27.08 8.99
N LEU A 557 6.28 28.19 8.22
CA LEU A 557 5.66 28.20 6.89
C LEU A 557 6.51 27.43 5.88
N VAL A 558 5.93 26.40 5.25
CA VAL A 558 6.52 25.67 4.13
C VAL A 558 5.75 25.99 2.86
N LYS A 559 6.43 26.58 1.87
CA LYS A 559 5.81 26.93 0.58
C LYS A 559 5.90 25.75 -0.39
N LEU A 560 4.74 25.26 -0.83
CA LEU A 560 4.63 24.16 -1.79
C LEU A 560 4.16 24.66 -3.18
N TYR A 561 4.67 25.81 -3.62
CA TYR A 561 4.33 26.39 -4.92
C TYR A 561 5.50 27.21 -5.50
N GLY A 562 5.48 27.42 -6.82
CA GLY A 562 6.47 28.24 -7.52
C GLY A 562 7.91 27.72 -7.39
N ALA A 563 8.87 28.65 -7.31
CA ALA A 563 10.30 28.32 -7.23
C ALA A 563 10.70 27.59 -5.92
N ALA A 564 9.88 27.69 -4.87
CA ALA A 564 10.15 27.06 -3.58
C ALA A 564 10.09 25.52 -3.64
N LEU A 565 9.37 24.95 -4.62
CA LEU A 565 9.28 23.51 -4.84
C LEU A 565 10.64 22.86 -5.15
N GLY A 566 11.54 23.58 -5.82
CA GLY A 566 12.84 23.05 -6.21
C GLY A 566 13.71 22.65 -5.02
N ALA A 567 13.63 23.40 -3.91
CA ALA A 567 14.40 23.14 -2.70
C ALA A 567 13.94 21.90 -1.91
N ARG A 568 12.72 21.41 -2.20
CA ARG A 568 12.12 20.25 -1.54
C ARG A 568 12.05 19.03 -2.44
N ARG A 569 12.61 19.10 -3.66
CA ARG A 569 12.60 18.00 -4.61
C ARG A 569 13.71 17.00 -4.27
N ARG A 570 13.38 15.71 -4.25
CA ARG A 570 14.35 14.63 -4.01
C ARG A 570 15.49 14.67 -5.07
N PRO A 571 16.75 14.44 -4.67
CA PRO A 571 17.88 14.48 -5.61
C PRO A 571 17.68 13.54 -6.81
N GLY A 572 17.86 14.06 -8.02
CA GLY A 572 17.78 13.27 -9.26
C GLY A 572 16.37 13.06 -9.84
N GLN A 573 15.31 13.50 -9.16
CA GLN A 573 13.93 13.31 -9.61
C GLN A 573 13.42 14.46 -10.50
N ARG A 574 12.80 14.18 -11.66
CA ARG A 574 12.24 15.17 -12.61
C ARG A 574 10.73 14.92 -12.86
N GLY A 575 9.99 15.93 -13.31
CA GLY A 575 8.54 15.86 -13.64
C GLY A 575 7.57 16.04 -12.44
N VAL A 576 6.26 15.78 -12.61
CA VAL A 576 5.23 15.89 -11.54
C VAL A 576 4.77 14.52 -11.00
N ASP A 577 4.54 14.42 -9.70
CA ASP A 577 4.18 13.18 -8.95
C ASP A 577 2.99 12.42 -9.56
N ILE A 578 2.08 13.12 -10.26
CA ILE A 578 0.93 12.53 -10.97
C ILE A 578 1.30 11.75 -12.25
N GLU A 579 2.55 11.80 -12.72
CA GLU A 579 2.99 11.07 -13.92
C GLU A 579 3.34 9.60 -13.64
N ASP A 580 3.81 9.27 -12.43
CA ASP A 580 4.22 7.90 -12.06
C ASP A 580 3.83 7.48 -10.63
N GLY A 581 3.15 8.35 -9.88
CA GLY A 581 2.70 8.08 -8.50
C GLY A 581 3.82 8.13 -7.45
N GLY A 582 5.06 8.40 -7.84
CA GLY A 582 6.17 8.54 -6.90
C GLY A 582 6.17 9.90 -6.20
N ALA A 583 6.32 9.92 -4.87
CA ALA A 583 6.52 11.16 -4.12
C ALA A 583 7.88 11.79 -4.49
N ARG A 584 7.85 12.92 -5.20
CA ARG A 584 9.09 13.61 -5.68
C ARG A 584 9.54 14.71 -4.74
N LEU A 585 8.70 15.06 -3.76
CA LEU A 585 9.03 16.00 -2.69
C LEU A 585 9.52 15.24 -1.44
N ASP A 586 10.46 15.85 -0.74
CA ASP A 586 11.00 15.45 0.55
C ASP A 586 10.46 16.43 1.61
N PHE A 587 9.63 15.91 2.51
CA PHE A 587 8.83 16.70 3.45
C PHE A 587 9.56 16.98 4.76
#